data_AF-A0A1G9RW09-F1
#
_entry.id   AF-A0A1G9RW09-F1
#
_cell.length_a   1.000
_cell.length_b   1.000
_cell.length_c   1.000
_cell.angle_alpha   90.00
_cell.angle_beta   90.00
_cell.angle_gamma   90.00
#
_symmetry.space_group_name_H-M   'P 1'
#
loop_
_entity.id
_entity.type
_entity.pdbx_description
1 polymer ?
#
loop_
_entity_poly.entity_id
_entity_poly.type
_entity_poly.pdbx_seq_one_letter_code
_entity_poly.pdbx_strand_id
1 'polypeptide(L)'
;MLKGKKLAQMFRTDNRILVKRLEEGYWLSNTYVLVRVGNKEGSKFIGKWNDYKTTDFIPHLNPGDTYEISSRRTRMVEDSDPLGDLIKSIDKDSLQKVTITELSKISGDESRRIYRCGDRLGLYSNKYQFIIEELKPSEIKAEGLLSPLVLLDKNEDVMGLIMPLRADEDEIKEKLKKIAS
;
A
#
# COMPACT_ATOMS: atom_id res chain seq x y z
N MET A 1 -13.75 1.92 6.97
CA MET A 1 -12.78 1.06 7.69
C MET A 1 -12.34 -0.02 6.73
N LEU A 2 -11.04 -0.11 6.50
CA LEU A 2 -10.43 -1.01 5.52
C LEU A 2 -10.64 -2.48 5.88
N LYS A 3 -11.16 -3.27 4.94
CA LYS A 3 -11.57 -4.66 5.18
C LYS A 3 -10.39 -5.63 5.13
N GLY A 4 -10.05 -6.21 6.27
CA GLY A 4 -8.91 -7.14 6.40
C GLY A 4 -9.02 -8.39 5.52
N LYS A 5 -10.24 -8.95 5.36
CA LYS A 5 -10.46 -10.10 4.46
C LYS A 5 -10.14 -9.79 3.00
N LYS A 6 -10.45 -8.56 2.54
CA LYS A 6 -10.20 -8.13 1.16
C LYS A 6 -8.70 -7.91 0.92
N LEU A 7 -7.99 -7.37 1.93
CA LEU A 7 -6.53 -7.30 1.91
C LEU A 7 -5.88 -8.70 1.85
N ALA A 8 -6.35 -9.67 2.64
CA ALA A 8 -5.82 -11.03 2.60
C ALA A 8 -6.05 -11.70 1.24
N GLN A 9 -7.23 -11.50 0.64
CA GLN A 9 -7.52 -11.97 -0.72
C GLN A 9 -6.58 -11.38 -1.76
N MET A 10 -6.21 -10.11 -1.59
CA MET A 10 -5.29 -9.43 -2.47
C MET A 10 -3.85 -9.92 -2.29
N PHE A 11 -3.42 -10.10 -1.04
CA PHE A 11 -2.04 -10.41 -0.73
C PHE A 11 -1.71 -11.91 -0.92
N ARG A 12 -2.72 -12.79 -1.03
CA ARG A 12 -2.51 -14.24 -1.08
C ARG A 12 -1.55 -14.74 -2.19
N THR A 13 -1.38 -13.96 -3.25
CA THR A 13 -0.47 -14.27 -4.36
C THR A 13 0.89 -13.59 -4.23
N ASP A 14 1.08 -12.73 -3.23
CA ASP A 14 2.34 -12.03 -3.01
C ASP A 14 3.37 -12.95 -2.36
N ASN A 15 4.62 -12.83 -2.81
CA ASN A 15 5.75 -13.62 -2.33
C ASN A 15 6.47 -12.98 -1.14
N ARG A 16 6.03 -11.79 -0.70
CA ARG A 16 6.56 -11.10 0.47
C ARG A 16 5.49 -10.24 1.13
N ILE A 17 5.22 -10.51 2.40
CA ILE A 17 4.39 -9.67 3.24
C ILE A 17 5.07 -9.39 4.58
N LEU A 18 4.74 -8.24 5.17
CA LEU A 18 5.10 -7.87 6.53
C LEU A 18 3.82 -7.57 7.30
N VAL A 19 3.73 -8.13 8.51
CA VAL A 19 2.62 -7.90 9.44
C VAL A 19 3.22 -7.42 10.74
N LYS A 20 2.97 -6.16 11.10
CA LYS A 20 3.38 -5.61 12.38
C LYS A 20 2.17 -5.38 13.27
N ARG A 21 2.22 -5.87 14.50
CA ARG A 21 1.21 -5.63 15.52
C ARG A 21 1.47 -4.29 16.21
N LEU A 22 0.43 -3.47 16.31
CA LEU A 22 0.39 -2.25 17.10
C LEU A 22 -0.52 -2.47 18.31
N GLU A 23 -0.48 -1.57 19.28
CA GLU A 23 -1.45 -1.53 20.39
C GLU A 23 -2.90 -1.53 19.86
N GLU A 24 -3.17 -0.61 18.94
CA GLU A 24 -4.51 -0.38 18.38
C GLU A 24 -4.69 -0.85 16.94
N GLY A 25 -3.88 -1.81 16.49
CA GLY A 25 -4.08 -2.35 15.15
C GLY A 25 -2.92 -3.14 14.59
N TYR A 26 -2.80 -3.05 13.27
CA TYR A 26 -1.73 -3.66 12.52
C TYR A 26 -1.29 -2.75 11.39
N TRP A 27 0.01 -2.78 11.09
CA TRP A 27 0.51 -2.46 9.77
C TRP A 27 0.55 -3.75 8.94
N LEU A 28 -0.04 -3.70 7.76
CA LEU A 28 -0.05 -4.78 6.78
C LEU A 28 0.62 -4.29 5.51
N SER A 29 1.64 -5.01 5.04
CA SER A 29 2.41 -4.60 3.87
C SER A 29 2.70 -5.76 2.94
N ASN A 30 2.73 -5.46 1.65
CA ASN A 30 3.38 -6.27 0.62
C ASN A 30 4.43 -5.41 -0.11
N THR A 31 4.86 -5.83 -1.30
CA THR A 31 5.85 -5.07 -2.10
C THR A 31 5.38 -3.67 -2.53
N TYR A 32 4.07 -3.48 -2.72
CA TYR A 32 3.52 -2.29 -3.38
C TYR A 32 2.65 -1.43 -2.47
N VAL A 33 2.22 -1.94 -1.32
CA VAL A 33 1.37 -1.20 -0.38
C VAL A 33 1.78 -1.45 1.07
N LEU A 34 1.52 -0.45 1.90
CA LEU A 34 1.56 -0.51 3.36
C LEU A 34 0.27 0.12 3.86
N VAL A 35 -0.49 -0.52 4.75
CA VAL A 35 -1.76 0.03 5.24
C VAL A 35 -1.96 -0.25 6.73
N ARG A 36 -2.53 0.73 7.44
CA ARG A 36 -2.93 0.57 8.84
C ARG A 36 -4.36 0.07 8.91
N VAL A 37 -4.59 -0.96 9.72
CA VAL A 37 -5.92 -1.48 10.02
C VAL A 37 -6.11 -1.61 11.52
N GLY A 38 -7.35 -1.44 12.00
CA GLY A 38 -7.68 -1.66 13.41
C GLY A 38 -7.64 -3.13 13.80
N ASN A 39 -7.60 -3.41 15.11
CA ASN A 39 -7.49 -4.75 15.70
C ASN A 39 -8.41 -5.79 15.05
N LYS A 40 -9.72 -5.49 14.97
CA LYS A 40 -10.72 -6.38 14.39
C LYS A 40 -10.43 -6.78 12.94
N GLU A 41 -9.99 -5.82 12.12
CA GLU A 41 -9.74 -6.07 10.70
C GLU A 41 -8.38 -6.75 10.50
N GLY A 42 -7.37 -6.44 11.31
CA GLY A 42 -6.10 -7.18 11.28
C GLY A 42 -6.25 -8.64 11.70
N SER A 43 -7.05 -8.96 12.72
CA SER A 43 -7.35 -10.36 13.07
C SER A 43 -8.08 -11.08 11.94
N LYS A 44 -8.99 -10.41 11.23
CA LYS A 44 -9.65 -10.97 10.04
C LYS A 44 -8.68 -11.20 8.89
N PHE A 45 -7.70 -10.32 8.70
CA PHE A 45 -6.64 -10.52 7.72
C PHE A 45 -5.84 -11.77 8.04
N ILE A 46 -5.32 -11.89 9.28
CA ILE A 46 -4.52 -13.02 9.73
C ILE A 46 -5.28 -14.34 9.57
N GLY A 47 -6.52 -14.41 10.07
CA GLY A 47 -7.33 -15.62 9.94
C GLY A 47 -7.55 -16.01 8.47
N LYS A 48 -7.90 -15.05 7.62
CA LYS A 48 -8.13 -15.33 6.19
C LYS A 48 -6.84 -15.70 5.44
N TRP A 49 -5.71 -15.10 5.80
CA TRP A 49 -4.40 -15.45 5.26
C TRP A 49 -4.03 -16.90 5.61
N ASN A 50 -4.17 -17.26 6.88
CA ASN A 50 -3.85 -18.59 7.38
C ASN A 50 -4.78 -19.67 6.78
N ASP A 51 -6.03 -19.32 6.42
CA ASP A 51 -6.90 -20.20 5.61
C ASP A 51 -6.34 -20.45 4.20
N TYR A 52 -5.66 -19.46 3.60
CA TYR A 52 -5.12 -19.56 2.24
C TYR A 52 -3.75 -20.23 2.18
N LYS A 53 -2.94 -20.11 3.23
CA LYS A 53 -1.53 -20.49 3.27
C LYS A 53 -1.27 -21.41 4.45
N THR A 54 -1.35 -22.71 4.20
CA THR A 54 -1.12 -23.73 5.24
C THR A 54 0.33 -23.82 5.70
N THR A 55 1.30 -23.40 4.87
CA THR A 55 2.74 -23.43 5.18
C THR A 55 3.33 -22.09 5.62
N ASP A 56 2.63 -20.98 5.35
CA ASP A 56 3.10 -19.61 5.64
C ASP A 56 2.19 -18.94 6.68
N PHE A 57 1.99 -19.62 7.81
CA PHE A 57 1.08 -19.18 8.87
C PHE A 57 1.65 -17.98 9.65
N ILE A 58 0.81 -16.96 9.88
CA ILE A 58 1.13 -15.84 10.76
C ILE A 58 0.79 -16.23 12.21
N PRO A 59 1.77 -16.29 13.12
CA PRO A 59 1.53 -16.65 14.52
C PRO A 59 0.80 -15.53 15.28
N HIS A 60 0.50 -15.79 16.55
CA HIS A 60 0.09 -14.72 17.45
C HIS A 60 1.24 -13.71 17.62
N LEU A 61 0.91 -12.43 17.60
CA LEU A 61 1.87 -11.32 17.68
C LEU A 61 1.51 -10.41 18.85
N ASN A 62 2.49 -10.07 19.68
CA ASN A 62 2.39 -9.05 20.72
C ASN A 62 2.55 -7.65 20.13
N PRO A 63 2.05 -6.58 20.79
CA PRO A 63 2.35 -5.21 20.37
C PRO A 63 3.86 -4.97 20.19
N GLY A 64 4.23 -4.40 19.04
CA GLY A 64 5.64 -4.19 18.65
C GLY A 64 6.18 -5.26 17.71
N ASP A 65 5.65 -6.48 17.75
CA ASP A 65 6.11 -7.60 16.93
C ASP A 65 5.91 -7.34 15.44
N THR A 66 6.93 -7.65 14.64
CA THR A 66 6.85 -7.67 13.18
C THR A 66 7.16 -9.07 12.67
N TYR A 67 6.27 -9.60 11.82
CA TYR A 67 6.42 -10.90 11.18
C TYR A 67 6.64 -10.72 9.68
N GLU A 68 7.67 -11.39 9.16
CA GLU A 68 7.99 -11.45 7.74
C GLU A 68 7.61 -12.82 7.19
N ILE A 69 6.82 -12.81 6.11
CA ILE A 69 6.64 -13.98 5.26
C ILE A 69 7.25 -13.64 3.91
N SER A 70 8.12 -14.52 3.42
CA SER A 70 8.72 -14.41 2.10
C SER A 70 9.00 -15.77 1.50
N SER A 71 9.20 -15.84 0.18
CA SER A 71 9.63 -17.07 -0.49
C SER A 71 10.94 -17.67 0.04
N ARG A 72 11.77 -16.87 0.74
CA ARG A 72 13.06 -17.31 1.29
C ARG A 72 12.96 -17.78 2.74
N ARG A 73 12.08 -17.15 3.52
CA ARG A 73 11.94 -17.39 4.97
C ARG A 73 10.64 -16.80 5.50
N THR A 74 10.17 -17.42 6.57
CA THR A 74 9.01 -17.00 7.37
C THR A 74 9.47 -16.90 8.82
N ARG A 75 9.51 -15.69 9.39
CA ARG A 75 10.14 -15.45 10.69
C ARG A 75 9.65 -14.18 11.38
N MET A 76 9.89 -14.11 12.69
CA MET A 76 9.92 -12.86 13.43
C MET A 76 11.07 -11.99 12.93
N VAL A 77 10.82 -10.69 12.77
CA VAL A 77 11.85 -9.69 12.47
C VAL A 77 12.42 -9.21 13.81
N GLU A 78 13.66 -9.61 14.07
CA GLU A 78 14.41 -9.24 15.28
C GLU A 78 15.22 -7.95 15.03
N ASP A 79 15.42 -7.17 16.09
CA ASP A 79 16.33 -6.01 16.15
C ASP A 79 16.09 -4.88 15.12
N SER A 80 14.92 -4.83 14.49
CA SER A 80 14.56 -3.78 13.54
C SER A 80 13.05 -3.54 13.47
N ASP A 81 12.68 -2.31 13.11
CA ASP A 81 11.29 -1.91 12.86
C ASP A 81 11.14 -1.39 11.42
N PRO A 82 11.24 -2.26 10.40
CA PRO A 82 11.33 -1.82 9.01
C PRO A 82 10.12 -1.00 8.56
N LEU A 83 8.93 -1.28 9.11
CA LEU A 83 7.72 -0.52 8.78
C LEU A 83 7.67 0.81 9.52
N GLY A 84 8.06 0.84 10.79
CA GLY A 84 8.14 2.09 11.56
C GLY A 84 9.21 3.02 11.02
N ASP A 85 10.38 2.50 10.66
CA ASP A 85 11.50 3.26 10.11
C ASP A 85 11.13 3.86 8.74
N LEU A 86 10.44 3.09 7.88
CA LEU A 86 9.90 3.61 6.62
C LEU A 86 8.91 4.76 6.84
N ILE A 87 8.04 4.67 7.84
CA ILE A 87 7.08 5.74 8.15
C ILE A 87 7.81 6.97 8.69
N LYS A 88 8.79 6.79 9.57
CA LYS A 88 9.60 7.88 10.16
C LYS A 88 10.47 8.58 9.12
N SER A 89 10.91 7.89 8.07
CA SER A 89 11.72 8.48 7.01
C SER A 89 10.92 9.37 6.04
N ILE A 90 9.59 9.40 6.14
CA ILE A 90 8.76 10.28 5.31
C ILE A 90 8.92 11.70 5.83
N ASP A 91 9.67 12.50 5.08
CA ASP A 91 9.70 13.95 5.26
C ASP A 91 8.38 14.55 4.77
N LYS A 92 7.49 14.90 5.70
CA LYS A 92 6.15 15.41 5.37
C LYS A 92 6.19 16.79 4.73
N ASP A 93 7.22 17.59 4.98
CA ASP A 93 7.34 18.96 4.51
C ASP A 93 7.72 19.03 3.02
N SER A 94 8.39 17.99 2.51
CA SER A 94 8.72 17.86 1.08
C SER A 94 7.59 17.27 0.23
N LEU A 95 6.48 16.81 0.84
CA LEU A 95 5.40 16.15 0.10
C LEU A 95 4.50 17.16 -0.61
N GLN A 96 4.21 16.87 -1.88
CA GLN A 96 3.29 17.65 -2.69
C GLN A 96 1.90 16.99 -2.73
N LYS A 97 0.85 17.81 -2.79
CA LYS A 97 -0.53 17.31 -2.90
C LYS A 97 -0.75 16.56 -4.21
N VAL A 98 -1.37 15.39 -4.09
CA VAL A 98 -1.73 14.52 -5.22
C VAL A 98 -3.23 14.61 -5.47
N THR A 99 -3.59 14.69 -6.76
CA THR A 99 -4.99 14.56 -7.21
C THR A 99 -5.14 13.30 -8.03
N ILE A 100 -5.99 12.37 -7.58
CA ILE A 100 -6.33 11.16 -8.34
C ILE A 100 -7.43 11.54 -9.33
N THR A 101 -7.22 11.25 -10.61
CA THR A 101 -8.12 11.66 -11.67
C THR A 101 -8.94 10.46 -12.14
N GLU A 102 -8.50 9.78 -13.19
CA GLU A 102 -9.31 8.88 -13.99
C GLU A 102 -8.80 7.43 -14.01
N LEU A 103 -9.70 6.52 -14.35
CA LEU A 103 -9.35 5.14 -14.69
C LEU A 103 -8.84 5.11 -16.12
N SER A 104 -7.68 4.49 -16.33
CA SER A 104 -7.10 4.26 -17.65
C SER A 104 -6.85 2.78 -17.86
N LYS A 105 -7.15 2.28 -19.06
CA LYS A 105 -6.71 0.95 -19.52
C LYS A 105 -5.46 1.14 -20.35
N ILE A 106 -4.33 0.66 -19.86
CA ILE A 106 -3.06 0.66 -20.60
C ILE A 106 -2.84 -0.76 -21.11
N SER A 107 -2.85 -0.91 -22.44
CA SER A 107 -2.56 -2.13 -23.23
C SER A 107 -2.38 -3.43 -22.42
N GLY A 108 -3.33 -4.36 -22.55
CA GLY A 108 -3.44 -5.58 -21.73
C GLY A 108 -4.69 -5.57 -20.85
N ASP A 109 -4.74 -6.43 -19.84
CA ASP A 109 -5.89 -6.60 -18.93
C ASP A 109 -5.81 -5.80 -17.61
N GLU A 110 -4.72 -5.06 -17.37
CA GLU A 110 -4.56 -4.35 -16.10
C GLU A 110 -5.02 -2.90 -16.17
N SER A 111 -6.17 -2.61 -15.55
CA SER A 111 -6.65 -1.24 -15.33
C SER A 111 -5.76 -0.50 -14.33
N ARG A 112 -5.56 0.79 -14.59
CA ARG A 112 -4.67 1.69 -13.81
C ARG A 112 -5.41 2.97 -13.46
N ARG A 113 -4.95 3.64 -12.41
CA ARG A 113 -5.44 4.97 -12.01
C ARG A 113 -4.38 6.01 -12.30
N ILE A 114 -4.80 7.11 -12.93
CA ILE A 114 -3.94 8.27 -13.16
C ILE A 114 -4.01 9.17 -11.92
N TYR A 115 -2.87 9.73 -11.55
CA TYR A 115 -2.79 10.80 -10.58
C TYR A 115 -1.87 11.91 -11.05
N ARG A 116 -2.11 13.12 -10.54
CA ARG A 116 -1.30 14.31 -10.80
C ARG A 116 -0.54 14.71 -9.53
N CYS A 117 0.76 14.97 -9.68
CA CYS A 117 1.65 15.51 -8.65
C CYS A 117 2.40 16.70 -9.27
N GLY A 118 2.07 17.92 -8.85
CA GLY A 118 2.48 19.13 -9.57
C GLY A 118 2.00 19.11 -11.03
N ASP A 119 2.90 19.39 -11.98
CA ASP A 119 2.62 19.37 -13.42
C ASP A 119 2.83 17.99 -14.07
N ARG A 120 3.08 16.95 -13.27
CA ARG A 120 3.41 15.61 -13.78
C ARG A 120 2.30 14.61 -13.50
N LEU A 121 2.23 13.58 -14.34
CA LEU A 121 1.25 12.51 -14.27
C LEU A 121 1.91 11.18 -13.95
N GLY A 122 1.34 10.46 -12.98
CA GLY A 122 1.78 9.13 -12.59
C GLY A 122 0.64 8.13 -12.66
N LEU A 123 1.00 6.86 -12.48
CA LEU A 123 0.07 5.74 -12.53
C LEU A 123 0.24 4.85 -11.31
N TYR A 124 -0.84 4.27 -10.82
CA TYR A 124 -0.78 3.12 -9.91
C TYR A 124 -1.82 2.07 -10.30
N SER A 125 -1.67 0.85 -9.78
CA SER A 125 -2.56 -0.25 -10.10
C SER A 125 -3.97 -0.01 -9.54
N ASN A 126 -5.01 -0.10 -10.38
CA ASN A 126 -6.40 0.09 -9.95
C ASN A 126 -6.82 -0.93 -8.89
N LYS A 127 -6.14 -2.07 -8.77
CA LYS A 127 -6.42 -3.04 -7.71
C LYS A 127 -6.28 -2.44 -6.31
N TYR A 128 -5.48 -1.39 -6.13
CA TYR A 128 -5.30 -0.70 -4.85
C TYR A 128 -6.28 0.45 -4.59
N GLN A 129 -7.12 0.81 -5.58
CA GLN A 129 -8.09 1.90 -5.46
C GLN A 129 -9.00 1.75 -4.23
N PHE A 130 -9.44 0.53 -3.92
CA PHE A 130 -10.32 0.29 -2.77
C PHE A 130 -9.70 0.69 -1.43
N ILE A 131 -8.36 0.73 -1.31
CA ILE A 131 -7.67 1.16 -0.09
C ILE A 131 -8.03 2.62 0.19
N ILE A 132 -7.94 3.45 -0.84
CA ILE A 132 -8.24 4.88 -0.77
C ILE A 132 -9.73 5.09 -0.46
N GLU A 133 -10.61 4.35 -1.14
CA GLU A 133 -12.07 4.43 -0.93
C GLU A 133 -12.50 4.03 0.49
N GLU A 134 -11.86 3.01 1.09
CA GLU A 134 -12.22 2.50 2.40
C GLU A 134 -11.55 3.21 3.58
N LEU A 135 -10.32 3.73 3.38
CA LEU A 135 -9.61 4.55 4.36
C LEU A 135 -10.13 5.99 4.39
N LYS A 136 -10.52 6.55 3.24
CA LYS A 136 -10.96 7.95 3.10
C LYS A 136 -9.93 8.93 3.68
N PRO A 137 -8.69 8.95 3.15
CA PRO A 137 -7.68 9.90 3.62
C PRO A 137 -8.17 11.34 3.43
N SER A 138 -7.77 12.23 4.34
CA SER A 138 -8.01 13.67 4.21
C SER A 138 -7.21 14.23 3.04
N GLU A 139 -5.97 13.76 2.91
CA GLU A 139 -5.02 14.17 1.90
C GLU A 139 -4.22 12.99 1.37
N ILE A 140 -3.83 13.10 0.11
CA ILE A 140 -2.89 12.19 -0.54
C ILE A 140 -1.74 13.05 -1.01
N LYS A 141 -0.52 12.69 -0.64
CA LYS A 141 0.69 13.44 -1.02
C LYS A 141 1.78 12.52 -1.56
N ALA A 142 2.75 13.07 -2.27
CA ALA A 142 3.95 12.36 -2.71
C ALA A 142 5.11 13.36 -2.89
N GLU A 143 6.33 12.92 -2.69
CA GLU A 143 7.55 13.71 -2.97
C GLU A 143 7.77 13.88 -4.49
N GLY A 144 7.36 12.89 -5.28
CA GLY A 144 7.46 12.89 -6.73
C GLY A 144 6.77 11.70 -7.38
N LEU A 145 6.85 11.58 -8.71
CA LEU A 145 6.14 10.53 -9.46
C LEU A 145 6.61 9.10 -9.16
N LEU A 146 7.85 8.93 -8.72
CA LEU A 146 8.42 7.61 -8.40
C LEU A 146 8.33 7.27 -6.91
N SER A 147 7.94 8.24 -6.09
CA SER A 147 7.78 8.08 -4.65
C SER A 147 6.40 7.52 -4.32
N PRO A 148 6.24 6.79 -3.20
CA PRO A 148 4.94 6.28 -2.78
C PRO A 148 3.91 7.41 -2.63
N LEU A 149 2.67 7.11 -2.99
CA LEU A 149 1.53 7.91 -2.57
C LEU A 149 1.32 7.72 -1.07
N VAL A 150 1.46 8.79 -0.30
CA VAL A 150 1.26 8.82 1.15
C VAL A 150 -0.20 9.20 1.44
N LEU A 151 -0.93 8.30 2.08
CA LEU A 151 -2.31 8.51 2.50
C LEU A 151 -2.31 9.05 3.93
N LEU A 152 -2.85 10.25 4.13
CA LEU A 152 -2.83 10.96 5.41
C LEU A 152 -4.24 11.09 5.99
N ASP A 153 -4.36 11.03 7.31
CA ASP A 153 -5.59 11.36 8.01
C ASP A 153 -5.70 12.86 8.34
N LYS A 154 -6.79 13.26 9.00
CA LYS A 154 -7.04 14.67 9.36
C LYS A 154 -5.99 15.28 10.31
N ASN A 155 -5.22 14.46 11.00
CA ASN A 155 -4.14 14.86 11.91
C ASN A 155 -2.77 14.76 11.23
N GLU A 156 -2.75 14.54 9.91
CA GLU A 156 -1.56 14.28 9.11
C GLU A 156 -0.82 12.98 9.50
N ASP A 157 -1.48 12.03 10.16
CA ASP A 157 -0.91 10.72 10.44
C ASP A 157 -0.96 9.83 9.21
N VAL A 158 0.10 9.05 8.99
CA VAL A 158 0.17 8.11 7.86
C VAL A 158 -0.82 6.97 8.10
N MET A 159 -1.75 6.80 7.15
CA MET A 159 -2.71 5.70 7.10
C MET A 159 -2.25 4.56 6.19
N GLY A 160 -1.43 4.88 5.20
CA GLY A 160 -0.89 3.91 4.26
C GLY A 160 -0.06 4.53 3.16
N LEU A 161 0.62 3.66 2.41
CA LEU A 161 1.45 3.97 1.26
C LEU A 161 1.00 3.11 0.07
N ILE A 162 0.99 3.69 -1.12
CA ILE A 162 0.76 2.98 -2.38
C ILE A 162 1.89 3.31 -3.35
N MET A 163 2.65 2.29 -3.75
CA MET A 163 3.71 2.45 -4.73
C MET A 163 3.13 2.81 -6.10
N PRO A 164 3.70 3.82 -6.78
CA PRO A 164 3.39 4.07 -8.17
C PRO A 164 3.95 2.94 -9.05
N LEU A 165 3.39 2.80 -10.24
CA LEU A 165 4.00 2.00 -11.29
C LEU A 165 5.22 2.74 -11.81
N ARG A 166 6.35 2.04 -11.89
CA ARG A 166 7.54 2.50 -12.60
C ARG A 166 7.26 2.40 -14.10
N ALA A 167 6.64 3.42 -14.66
CA ALA A 167 6.61 3.62 -16.10
C ALA A 167 7.51 4.82 -16.40
N ASP A 168 8.24 4.74 -17.51
CA ASP A 168 9.04 5.87 -17.98
C ASP A 168 8.09 7.06 -18.22
N GLU A 169 8.49 8.26 -17.83
CA GLU A 169 7.63 9.45 -17.88
C GLU A 169 7.14 9.70 -19.32
N ASP A 170 7.99 9.39 -20.30
CA ASP A 170 7.69 9.45 -21.72
C ASP A 170 6.70 8.38 -22.17
N GLU A 171 6.79 7.16 -21.65
CA GLU A 171 5.84 6.08 -21.94
C GLU A 171 4.43 6.41 -21.43
N ILE A 172 4.33 7.02 -20.24
CA ILE A 172 3.06 7.49 -19.69
C ILE A 172 2.51 8.62 -20.57
N LYS A 173 3.33 9.62 -20.91
CA LYS A 173 2.91 10.74 -21.76
C LYS A 173 2.45 10.29 -23.14
N GLU A 174 3.17 9.39 -23.81
CA GLU A 174 2.75 8.83 -25.09
C GLU A 174 1.43 8.06 -24.99
N LYS A 175 1.25 7.25 -23.94
CA LYS A 175 0.02 6.49 -23.74
C LYS A 175 -1.17 7.38 -23.41
N LEU A 176 -0.98 8.45 -22.64
CA LEU A 176 -2.01 9.44 -22.36
C LEU A 176 -2.40 10.24 -23.61
N LYS A 177 -1.42 10.61 -24.46
CA LYS A 177 -1.71 11.23 -25.76
C LYS A 177 -2.62 10.36 -26.62
N LYS A 178 -2.43 9.04 -26.62
CA LYS A 178 -3.30 8.09 -27.35
C LYS A 178 -4.71 7.95 -26.78
N ILE A 179 -4.94 8.34 -25.52
CA ILE A 179 -6.26 8.31 -24.89
C ILE A 179 -7.03 9.62 -25.17
N ALA A 180 -6.30 10.72 -25.37
CA ALA A 180 -6.87 12.04 -25.66
C ALA A 180 -7.11 12.29 -27.16
N SER A 181 -6.74 11.35 -28.04
CA SER A 181 -6.91 11.37 -29.50
C SER A 181 -7.95 10.35 -29.94
#